data_AF-A0A094IJL7-F1
#
_entry.id   AF-A0A094IJL7-F1
#
_cell.length_a   1.000
_cell.length_b   1.000
_cell.length_c   1.000
_cell.angle_alpha   90.00
_cell.angle_beta   90.00
_cell.angle_gamma   90.00
#
_symmetry.space_group_name_H-M   'P 1'
#
loop_
_entity.id
_entity.type
_entity.pdbx_description
1 polymer ?
#
loop_
_entity_poly.entity_id
_entity_poly.type
_entity_poly.pdbx_seq_one_letter_code
_entity_poly.pdbx_strand_id
1 'polypeptide(L)'
;MQTACRGLGIDNDTAEFIASLIPIERGFNWTLDDCYYGNEEKERRPSKKFIHEINKYDRLKEVAFGIEGLVNKRSIHASGVYIFSSDFTD
;
A
#
# COMPACT_ATOMS: atom_id res chain seq x y z
N MET A 1 -0.69 3.99 1.51
CA MET A 1 -0.26 5.18 2.28
C MET A 1 -0.95 6.47 1.82
N GLN A 2 -0.63 7.02 0.65
CA GLN A 2 -1.15 8.33 0.19
C GLN A 2 -2.68 8.47 0.24
N THR A 3 -3.42 7.43 -0.14
CA THR A 3 -4.90 7.41 -0.06
C THR A 3 -5.41 7.60 1.37
N ALA A 4 -4.79 6.95 2.36
CA ALA A 4 -5.17 7.09 3.77
C ALA A 4 -4.89 8.52 4.28
N CYS A 5 -3.71 9.07 3.98
CA CYS A 5 -3.37 10.45 4.34
C CYS A 5 -4.37 11.45 3.77
N ARG A 6 -4.69 11.33 2.47
CA ARG A 6 -5.67 12.20 1.81
C ARG A 6 -7.06 12.09 2.45
N GLY A 7 -7.50 10.87 2.78
CA GLY A 7 -8.79 10.64 3.45
C GLY A 7 -8.89 11.29 4.84
N LEU A 8 -7.76 11.49 5.51
CA LEU A 8 -7.66 12.13 6.82
C LEU A 8 -7.28 13.62 6.76
N GLY A 9 -7.15 14.20 5.56
CA GLY A 9 -6.79 15.61 5.39
C GLY A 9 -5.33 15.93 5.72
N ILE A 10 -4.44 14.93 5.75
CA ILE A 10 -3.00 15.13 5.90
C ILE A 10 -2.43 15.68 4.60
N ASP A 11 -1.51 16.65 4.70
CA ASP A 11 -0.93 17.31 3.54
C ASP A 11 -0.11 16.34 2.66
N ASN A 12 0.03 16.70 1.39
CA ASN A 12 0.64 15.80 0.40
C ASN A 12 2.14 15.60 0.64
N ASP A 13 2.86 16.61 1.13
CA ASP A 13 4.31 16.52 1.37
C ASP A 13 4.59 15.56 2.52
N THR A 14 3.80 15.64 3.59
CA THR A 14 3.81 14.67 4.69
C THR A 14 3.42 13.28 4.20
N ALA A 15 2.37 13.15 3.37
CA ALA A 15 1.94 11.86 2.85
C ALA A 15 3.04 11.17 2.01
N GLU A 16 3.73 11.95 1.18
CA GLU A 16 4.84 11.50 0.35
C GLU A 16 6.07 11.16 1.20
N PHE A 17 6.37 11.97 2.22
CA PHE A 17 7.43 11.69 3.19
C PHE A 17 7.20 10.35 3.89
N ILE A 18 6.01 10.11 4.48
CA ILE A 18 5.73 8.85 5.18
C ILE A 18 5.77 7.68 4.20
N ALA A 19 5.25 7.86 2.97
CA ALA A 19 5.32 6.82 1.94
C ALA A 19 6.76 6.48 1.55
N SER A 20 7.66 7.46 1.51
CA SER A 20 9.08 7.27 1.20
C SER A 20 9.83 6.43 2.23
N LEU A 21 9.29 6.28 3.45
CA LEU A 21 9.88 5.47 4.52
C LEU A 21 9.59 3.97 4.35
N ILE A 22 8.73 3.58 3.40
CA ILE A 22 8.40 2.20 3.08
C ILE A 22 9.50 1.64 2.16
N PRO A 23 10.26 0.61 2.60
CA PRO A 23 11.32 0.04 1.78
C PRO A 23 10.79 -0.64 0.52
N ILE A 24 11.62 -0.61 -0.53
CA ILE A 24 11.33 -1.26 -1.82
C ILE A 24 12.29 -2.44 -1.99
N GLU A 25 11.75 -3.61 -2.28
CA GLU A 25 12.50 -4.82 -2.60
C GLU A 25 12.00 -5.40 -3.92
N ARG A 26 12.93 -5.62 -4.87
CA ARG A 26 12.62 -6.17 -6.21
C ARG A 26 11.51 -5.43 -6.95
N GLY A 27 11.46 -4.11 -6.80
CA GLY A 27 10.46 -3.25 -7.45
C GLY A 27 9.10 -3.20 -6.74
N PHE A 28 8.95 -3.87 -5.60
CA PHE A 28 7.72 -3.85 -4.81
C PHE A 28 7.97 -3.22 -3.43
N ASN A 29 7.02 -2.43 -2.98
CA ASN A 29 7.03 -1.93 -1.61
C ASN A 29 6.84 -3.09 -0.62
N TRP A 30 7.46 -2.98 0.55
CA TRP A 30 7.08 -3.81 1.69
C TRP A 30 5.62 -3.54 2.08
N THR A 31 4.98 -4.54 2.67
CA THR A 31 3.66 -4.35 3.29
C THR A 31 3.79 -3.44 4.51
N LEU A 32 2.70 -2.79 4.91
CA LEU A 32 2.67 -1.96 6.11
C LEU A 32 2.91 -2.80 7.37
N ASP A 33 2.40 -4.03 7.40
CA ASP A 33 2.70 -5.02 8.46
C ASP A 33 4.20 -5.30 8.57
N ASP A 34 4.87 -5.63 7.46
CA ASP A 34 6.32 -5.89 7.48
C ASP A 34 7.11 -4.65 7.90
N CYS A 35 6.64 -3.45 7.54
CA CYS A 35 7.26 -2.20 7.98
C CYS A 35 7.06 -1.91 9.47
N TYR A 36 5.90 -2.28 10.03
CA TYR A 36 5.49 -1.91 11.39
C TYR A 36 5.88 -2.98 12.43
N TYR A 37 5.67 -4.24 12.11
CA TYR A 37 5.91 -5.38 13.01
C TYR A 37 7.18 -6.17 12.65
N GLY A 38 7.73 -5.97 11.45
CA GLY A 38 8.81 -6.81 10.93
C GLY A 38 8.29 -8.16 10.42
N ASN A 39 9.20 -8.94 9.83
CA ASN A 39 8.92 -10.26 9.30
C ASN A 39 10.22 -11.09 9.35
N GLU A 40 10.30 -12.04 10.28
CA GLU A 40 11.51 -12.86 10.49
C GLU A 40 11.80 -13.77 9.30
N GLU A 41 10.78 -14.37 8.68
CA GLU A 41 10.93 -15.26 7.52
C GLU A 41 11.55 -14.55 6.31
N LYS A 42 11.27 -13.25 6.17
CA LYS A 42 11.81 -12.40 5.09
C LYS A 42 13.00 -11.55 5.53
N GLU A 43 13.53 -11.78 6.73
CA GLU A 43 14.63 -11.00 7.33
C GLU A 43 14.35 -9.48 7.41
N ARG A 44 13.07 -9.09 7.55
CA ARG A 44 12.63 -7.70 7.60
C ARG A 44 12.52 -7.22 9.04
N ARG A 45 13.29 -6.20 9.40
CA ARG A 45 13.18 -5.58 10.73
C ARG A 45 12.16 -4.43 10.71
N PRO A 46 11.43 -4.20 11.82
CA PRO A 46 10.53 -3.06 11.93
C PRO A 46 11.24 -1.72 11.65
N SER A 47 10.66 -0.90 10.78
CA SER A 47 11.20 0.41 10.43
C SER A 47 10.83 1.43 11.51
N LYS A 48 11.77 1.70 12.43
CA LYS A 48 11.56 2.63 13.55
C LYS A 48 11.10 4.02 13.10
N LYS A 49 11.64 4.54 11.99
CA LYS A 49 11.24 5.84 11.44
C LYS A 49 9.80 5.80 10.93
N PHE A 50 9.43 4.78 10.17
CA PHE A 50 8.07 4.61 9.69
C PHE A 50 7.06 4.51 10.84
N ILE A 51 7.35 3.68 11.84
CA ILE A 51 6.52 3.51 13.05
C ILE A 51 6.37 4.83 13.80
N HIS A 52 7.46 5.60 13.93
CA HIS A 52 7.42 6.89 14.59
C HIS A 52 6.52 7.88 13.84
N GLU A 53 6.69 8.02 12.53
CA GLU A 53 5.92 8.99 11.74
C GLU A 53 4.44 8.62 11.61
N ILE A 54 4.11 7.35 11.36
CA ILE A 54 2.71 6.94 11.19
C ILE A 54 1.89 7.11 12.47
N ASN A 55 2.52 6.95 13.63
CA ASN A 55 1.88 7.10 14.94
C ASN A 55 1.74 8.55 15.40
N LYS A 56 2.29 9.53 14.67
CA LYS A 56 2.06 10.96 14.95
C LYS A 56 0.66 11.43 14.59
N TYR A 57 0.00 10.73 13.68
CA TYR A 57 -1.29 11.14 13.12
C TYR A 57 -2.39 10.22 13.62
N ASP A 58 -3.41 10.83 14.23
CA ASP A 58 -4.55 10.08 14.76
C ASP A 58 -5.23 9.26 13.65
N ARG A 59 -5.56 8.02 13.97
CA ARG A 59 -6.22 7.03 13.08
C ARG A 59 -5.49 6.68 11.78
N LEU A 60 -4.34 7.29 11.48
CA LEU A 60 -3.62 7.02 10.23
C LEU A 60 -3.21 5.56 10.10
N LYS A 61 -2.69 4.97 11.17
CA LYS A 61 -2.37 3.54 11.21
C LYS A 61 -3.60 2.68 10.92
N GLU A 62 -4.69 2.88 11.64
CA GLU A 62 -5.94 2.11 11.50
C GLU A 62 -6.45 2.16 10.06
N VAL A 63 -6.56 3.36 9.50
CA VAL A 63 -7.06 3.56 8.13
C VAL A 63 -6.10 2.98 7.11
N ALA A 64 -4.79 3.23 7.23
CA ALA A 64 -3.80 2.75 6.27
C ALA A 64 -3.75 1.21 6.21
N PHE A 65 -3.80 0.54 7.37
CA PHE A 65 -3.85 -0.92 7.45
C PHE A 65 -5.19 -1.46 6.95
N GLY A 66 -6.31 -0.82 7.30
CA GLY A 66 -7.63 -1.25 6.89
C GLY A 66 -7.88 -1.19 5.38
N ILE A 67 -7.16 -0.34 4.64
CA ILE A 67 -7.27 -0.23 3.18
C ILE A 67 -6.12 -0.89 2.41
N GLU A 68 -5.11 -1.44 3.11
CA GLU A 68 -3.98 -2.10 2.46
C GLU A 68 -4.47 -3.31 1.65
N GLY A 69 -3.98 -3.45 0.42
CA GLY A 69 -4.29 -4.58 -0.45
C GLY A 69 -5.71 -4.59 -1.05
N LEU A 70 -6.57 -3.63 -0.71
CA LEU A 70 -7.91 -3.56 -1.31
C LEU A 70 -7.86 -3.22 -2.79
N VAL A 71 -8.62 -3.98 -3.60
CA VAL A 71 -8.82 -3.68 -5.02
C VAL A 71 -9.61 -2.38 -5.15
N ASN A 72 -9.02 -1.39 -5.81
CA ASN A 72 -9.62 -0.06 -5.90
C ASN A 72 -10.19 0.29 -7.28
N LYS A 73 -9.76 -0.38 -8.36
CA LYS A 73 -10.13 -0.07 -9.74
C LYS A 73 -9.97 -1.29 -10.66
N ARG A 74 -10.64 -1.24 -11.81
CA ARG A 74 -10.33 -2.12 -12.96
C ARG A 74 -9.18 -1.51 -13.76
N SER A 75 -8.29 -2.37 -14.29
CA SER A 75 -7.22 -1.91 -15.18
C SER A 75 -7.78 -1.32 -16.47
N ILE A 76 -7.16 -0.23 -16.94
CA ILE A 76 -7.45 0.36 -18.27
C ILE A 76 -6.67 -0.33 -19.40
N HIS A 77 -5.68 -1.15 -19.04
CA HIS A 77 -4.88 -1.93 -19.98
C HIS A 77 -5.07 -3.41 -19.67
N ALA A 78 -5.63 -4.16 -20.62
CA ALA A 78 -5.75 -5.61 -20.50
C ALA A 78 -4.36 -6.24 -20.67
N SER A 79 -4.00 -7.18 -19.78
CA SER A 79 -2.73 -7.91 -19.85
C SER A 79 -2.79 -9.15 -20.76
N GLY A 80 -3.98 -9.51 -21.25
CA GLY A 80 -4.19 -10.70 -22.07
C GLY A 80 -5.45 -10.60 -22.91
N VAL A 81 -5.49 -11.41 -23.97
CA VAL A 81 -6.64 -11.58 -24.85
C VAL A 81 -7.14 -13.02 -24.67
N TYR A 82 -8.44 -13.19 -24.54
CA TYR A 82 -9.08 -14.50 -24.46
C TYR A 82 -9.97 -14.69 -25.70
N ILE A 83 -9.81 -15.83 -26.38
CA ILE A 83 -10.51 -16.13 -27.64
C ILE A 83 -11.56 -17.20 -27.35
N PHE A 84 -12.81 -16.89 -27.69
CA PHE A 84 -13.94 -17.79 -27.53
C PHE A 84 -14.36 -18.37 -28.89
N SER A 85 -14.93 -19.59 -28.89
CA SER A 85 -15.49 -20.23 -30.09
C SER A 85 -16.91 -19.77 -30.43
N SER A 86 -17.59 -19.11 -29.50
CA SER A 86 -18.91 -18.47 -29.61
C SER A 86 -18.83 -17.03 -29.09
N ASP A 87 -19.95 -16.29 -29.05
CA ASP A 87 -19.95 -14.94 -28.46
C ASP A 87 -19.46 -14.99 -27.00
N PHE A 88 -18.79 -13.92 -26.54
CA PHE A 88 -18.25 -13.86 -25.18
C PHE A 88 -19.32 -13.59 -24.12
N THR A 89 -20.55 -13.25 -24.55
CA THR A 89 -21.69 -12.92 -23.67
C THR A 89 -22.87 -13.88 -23.79
N ASP A 90 -22.84 -14.84 -24.72
CA ASP A 90 -23.89 -15.84 -24.94
C ASP A 90 -24.06 -16.81 -23.76
#